data_AF-A0A525BZY0-F1
#
_entry.id   AF-A0A525BZY0-F1
#
_cell.length_a   1.000
_cell.length_b   1.000
_cell.length_c   1.000
_cell.angle_alpha   90.00
_cell.angle_beta   90.00
_cell.angle_gamma   90.00
#
_symmetry.space_group_name_H-M   'P 1'
#
loop_
_entity.id
_entity.type
_entity.pdbx_description
1 polymer ?
#
loop_
_entity_poly.entity_id
_entity_poly.type
_entity_poly.pdbx_seq_one_letter_code
_entity_poly.pdbx_strand_id
1 'polypeptide(L)'
;ATLDISRLEYEYEIPLDDAGELLDNLCQKPIIEKTRHIVPADRGHKWEIDEFCGDNAGLIVAEIELGSEDELFAKPAWLGKEVSDDPRYYNVCLVKHPYKDW
;
A
#
# COMPACT_ATOMS: atom_id res chain seq x y z
N ALA A 1 0.35 -2.49 -16.27
CA ALA A 1 0.52 -3.48 -15.20
C ALA A 1 -0.76 -4.27 -15.10
N THR A 2 -0.68 -5.59 -15.08
CA THR A 2 -1.80 -6.46 -14.71
C THR A 2 -2.17 -6.14 -13.26
N LEU A 3 -3.45 -5.92 -13.00
CA LEU A 3 -3.98 -5.65 -11.66
C LEU A 3 -4.30 -7.03 -11.07
N ASP A 4 -3.31 -7.62 -10.43
CA ASP A 4 -3.42 -8.91 -9.76
C ASP A 4 -2.95 -8.75 -8.32
N ILE A 5 -3.49 -9.57 -7.42
CA ILE A 5 -3.15 -9.55 -5.99
C ILE A 5 -1.74 -10.11 -5.74
N SER A 6 -1.18 -10.83 -6.71
CA SER A 6 0.17 -11.37 -6.69
C SER A 6 1.07 -10.66 -7.71
N ARG A 7 2.27 -10.27 -7.26
CA ARG A 7 3.28 -9.60 -8.10
C ARG A 7 4.69 -10.00 -7.68
N LEU A 8 5.61 -9.97 -8.65
CA LEU A 8 7.04 -10.04 -8.34
C LEU A 8 7.49 -8.69 -7.79
N GLU A 9 8.13 -8.72 -6.63
CA GLU A 9 8.62 -7.54 -5.92
C GLU A 9 10.11 -7.71 -5.58
N TYR A 10 10.85 -6.61 -5.69
CA TYR A 10 12.28 -6.54 -5.34
C TYR A 10 12.46 -5.36 -4.39
N GLU A 11 12.88 -5.65 -3.16
CA GLU A 11 13.16 -4.65 -2.13
C GLU A 11 14.64 -4.71 -1.73
N TYR A 12 15.31 -3.56 -1.74
CA TYR A 12 16.69 -3.41 -1.30
C TYR A 12 16.96 -1.96 -0.90
N GLU A 13 17.92 -1.76 0.00
CA GLU A 13 18.34 -0.42 0.42
C GLU A 13 19.03 0.32 -0.73
N ILE A 14 18.72 1.61 -0.86
CA ILE A 14 19.35 2.52 -1.81
C ILE A 14 19.90 3.76 -1.07
N PRO A 15 20.94 4.43 -1.59
CA PRO A 15 21.41 5.70 -1.06
C PRO A 15 20.29 6.76 -1.00
N LEU A 16 20.37 7.66 -0.02
CA LEU A 16 19.39 8.73 0.16
C LEU A 16 19.33 9.68 -1.05
N ASP A 17 20.50 9.99 -1.64
CA ASP A 17 20.59 10.87 -2.80
C ASP A 17 19.89 10.25 -4.02
N ASP A 18 20.09 8.94 -4.25
CA ASP A 18 19.39 8.20 -5.31
C ASP A 18 17.87 8.22 -5.07
N ALA A 19 17.43 7.99 -3.83
CA ALA A 19 16.01 8.05 -3.48
C ALA A 19 15.39 9.42 -3.78
N GLY A 20 16.11 10.51 -3.47
CA GLY A 20 15.70 11.87 -3.81
C GLY A 20 15.58 12.08 -5.32
N GLU A 21 16.57 11.64 -6.09
CA GLU A 21 16.55 11.77 -7.55
C GLU A 21 15.37 11.01 -8.18
N LEU A 22 15.08 9.79 -7.70
CA LEU A 22 13.95 8.98 -8.16
C LEU A 22 12.61 9.68 -7.86
N LEU A 23 12.45 10.22 -6.64
CA LEU A 23 11.24 10.94 -6.24
C LEU A 23 11.01 12.22 -7.06
N ASP A 24 12.07 12.94 -7.39
CA ASP A 24 11.99 14.21 -8.12
C ASP A 24 11.79 14.02 -9.62
N ASN A 25 12.45 13.04 -10.22
CA ASN A 25 12.54 12.94 -11.68
C ASN A 25 11.77 11.75 -12.30
N LEU A 26 11.51 10.68 -11.55
CA LEU A 26 10.86 9.47 -12.10
C LEU A 26 9.44 9.24 -11.58
N CYS A 27 9.16 9.61 -10.33
CA CYS A 27 7.83 9.41 -9.75
C CYS A 27 6.77 10.31 -10.39
N GLN A 28 5.60 9.73 -10.69
CA GLN A 28 4.44 10.50 -11.10
C GLN A 28 3.99 11.40 -9.96
N LYS A 29 3.69 12.67 -10.27
CA LYS A 29 3.14 13.63 -9.31
C LYS A 29 1.60 13.59 -9.37
N PRO A 30 0.90 13.83 -8.24
CA PRO A 30 1.45 14.09 -6.91
C PRO A 30 2.06 12.83 -6.26
N ILE A 31 3.04 13.03 -5.38
CA ILE A 31 3.61 11.93 -4.60
C ILE A 31 2.58 11.47 -3.57
N ILE A 32 2.45 10.16 -3.39
CA ILE A 32 1.68 9.60 -2.29
C ILE A 32 2.49 9.70 -1.01
N GLU A 33 1.94 10.40 -0.04
CA GLU A 33 2.48 10.48 1.32
C GLU A 33 1.54 9.72 2.26
N LYS A 34 2.12 8.93 3.15
CA LYS A 34 1.37 8.13 4.12
C LYS A 34 2.20 7.84 5.37
N THR A 35 1.54 7.64 6.49
CA THR A 35 2.15 7.07 7.70
C THR A 35 1.80 5.60 7.75
N ARG A 36 2.81 4.73 7.77
CA ARG A 36 2.63 3.28 7.86
C ARG A 36 2.79 2.81 9.30
N HIS A 37 1.75 2.21 9.85
CA HIS A 37 1.75 1.57 11.16
C HIS A 37 1.89 0.05 10.99
N ILE A 38 2.84 -0.54 11.69
CA ILE A 38 3.07 -1.99 11.65
C ILE A 38 2.47 -2.63 12.89
N VAL A 39 1.52 -3.55 12.69
CA VAL A 39 0.88 -4.31 13.77
C VAL A 39 1.21 -5.80 13.61
N PRO A 40 1.85 -6.45 14.60
CA PRO A 40 2.12 -7.88 14.52
C PRO A 40 0.83 -8.71 14.39
N ALA A 41 0.88 -9.72 13.53
CA ALA A 41 -0.18 -10.70 13.34
C ALA A 41 0.32 -12.11 13.71
N ASP A 42 -0.58 -13.09 13.64
CA ASP A 42 -0.22 -14.49 13.88
C ASP A 42 0.77 -15.00 12.83
N ARG A 43 1.49 -16.07 13.18
CA ARG A 43 2.43 -16.79 12.27
C ARG A 43 3.58 -15.93 11.75
N GLY A 44 3.90 -14.82 12.42
CA GLY A 44 5.00 -13.93 12.04
C GLY A 44 4.62 -12.92 10.95
N HIS A 45 3.36 -12.90 10.53
CA HIS A 45 2.84 -11.88 9.62
C HIS A 45 2.74 -10.52 10.31
N LYS A 46 2.60 -9.48 9.51
CA LYS A 46 2.38 -8.11 9.96
C LYS A 46 1.25 -7.49 9.15
N TRP A 47 0.41 -6.72 9.83
CA TRP A 47 -0.48 -5.78 9.17
C TRP A 47 0.26 -4.47 8.96
N GLU A 48 0.24 -3.99 7.73
CA GLU A 48 0.69 -2.66 7.35
C GLU A 48 -0.54 -1.77 7.19
N ILE A 49 -0.75 -0.89 8.16
CA ILE A 49 -1.87 0.04 8.18
C ILE A 49 -1.37 1.39 7.69
N ASP A 50 -1.77 1.75 6.48
CA ASP A 50 -1.41 2.99 5.82
C ASP A 50 -2.48 4.06 6.06
N GLU A 51 -2.11 5.11 6.79
CA GLU A 51 -2.88 6.35 6.89
C GLU A 51 -2.37 7.34 5.84
N PHE A 52 -3.18 7.58 4.80
CA PHE A 52 -2.81 8.43 3.68
C PHE A 52 -2.96 9.93 4.02
N CYS A 53 -2.08 10.74 3.42
CA CYS A 53 -2.03 12.19 3.59
C CYS A 53 -2.38 12.92 2.28
N GLY A 54 -2.40 14.26 2.33
CA GLY A 54 -2.60 15.12 1.17
C GLY A 54 -3.95 14.90 0.49
N ASP A 55 -3.94 14.72 -0.82
CA ASP A 55 -5.16 14.49 -1.62
C ASP A 55 -5.86 13.15 -1.29
N ASN A 56 -5.15 12.24 -0.61
CA ASN A 56 -5.69 10.97 -0.15
C ASN A 56 -6.04 10.98 1.35
N ALA A 57 -6.02 12.14 2.00
CA ALA A 57 -6.28 12.27 3.43
C ALA A 57 -7.65 11.68 3.84
N GLY A 58 -7.66 10.94 4.96
CA GLY A 58 -8.83 10.26 5.49
C GLY A 58 -9.04 8.84 4.96
N LEU A 59 -8.25 8.40 3.97
CA LEU A 59 -8.17 7.00 3.57
C LEU A 59 -7.22 6.25 4.50
N ILE A 60 -7.70 5.14 5.07
CA ILE A 60 -6.89 4.20 5.83
C ILE A 60 -7.06 2.81 5.20
N VAL A 61 -5.94 2.19 4.84
CA VAL A 61 -5.91 0.85 4.23
C VAL A 61 -5.03 -0.06 5.06
N ALA A 62 -5.47 -1.29 5.31
CA ALA A 62 -4.67 -2.31 5.96
C ALA A 62 -4.32 -3.40 4.94
N GLU A 63 -3.03 -3.66 4.79
CA GLU A 63 -2.48 -4.71 3.93
C GLU A 63 -1.79 -5.78 4.79
N ILE A 64 -1.88 -7.03 4.38
CA ILE A 64 -1.13 -8.15 4.95
C ILE A 64 -0.48 -8.90 3.81
N GLU A 65 0.82 -9.13 3.91
CA GLU A 65 1.54 -9.99 2.97
C GLU A 65 1.46 -11.43 3.44
N LEU A 66 1.19 -12.34 2.51
CA LEU A 66 1.09 -13.78 2.76
C LEU A 66 2.10 -14.52 1.89
N GLY A 67 2.49 -15.72 2.30
CA GLY A 67 3.38 -16.59 1.51
C GLY A 67 2.70 -17.19 0.27
N SER A 68 1.37 -17.25 0.25
CA SER A 68 0.56 -17.67 -0.89
C SER A 68 -0.87 -17.12 -0.80
N GLU A 69 -1.57 -17.02 -1.93
CA GLU A 69 -2.96 -16.55 -1.99
C GLU A 69 -3.95 -17.41 -1.16
N ASP A 70 -3.70 -18.71 -1.06
CA ASP A 70 -4.52 -19.66 -0.27
C ASP A 70 -4.15 -19.71 1.22
N GLU A 71 -3.19 -18.89 1.66
CA GLU A 71 -2.75 -18.93 3.06
C GLU A 71 -3.84 -18.37 3.98
N LEU A 72 -4.22 -19.17 4.98
CA LEU A 72 -5.20 -18.75 5.98
C LEU A 72 -4.55 -17.82 7.02
N PHE A 73 -5.18 -16.68 7.23
CA PHE A 73 -4.83 -15.72 8.28
C PHE A 73 -6.05 -15.38 9.14
N ALA A 74 -5.80 -14.97 10.39
CA ALA A 74 -6.87 -14.44 11.24
C ALA A 74 -7.27 -13.06 10.73
N LYS A 75 -8.57 -12.81 10.54
CA LYS A 75 -9.11 -11.50 10.15
C LYS A 75 -9.56 -10.74 11.40
N PRO A 76 -8.80 -9.74 11.89
CA PRO A 76 -9.22 -8.94 13.03
C PRO A 76 -10.58 -8.25 12.84
N ALA A 77 -11.32 -8.09 13.93
CA ALA A 77 -12.64 -7.45 13.91
C ALA A 77 -12.61 -5.95 13.57
N TRP A 78 -11.44 -5.31 13.66
CA TRP A 78 -11.27 -3.90 13.29
C TRP A 78 -11.12 -3.69 11.78
N LEU A 79 -10.91 -4.76 10.99
CA LEU A 79 -10.83 -4.65 9.55
C LEU A 79 -12.19 -4.26 8.96
N GLY A 80 -12.14 -3.35 7.98
CA GLY A 80 -13.29 -2.93 7.22
C GLY A 80 -13.60 -3.86 6.05
N LYS A 81 -14.12 -3.24 4.98
CA LYS A 81 -14.40 -3.93 3.72
C LYS A 81 -13.10 -4.45 3.10
N GLU A 82 -13.17 -5.66 2.56
CA GLU A 82 -12.10 -6.23 1.75
C GLU A 82 -12.05 -5.57 0.38
N VAL A 83 -10.86 -5.11 -0.02
CA VAL A 83 -10.64 -4.29 -1.21
C VAL A 83 -9.43 -4.75 -2.04
N SER A 84 -8.94 -5.97 -1.81
CA SER A 84 -7.76 -6.54 -2.49
C SER A 84 -7.88 -6.50 -4.01
N ASP A 85 -9.08 -6.80 -4.53
CA ASP A 85 -9.38 -6.81 -5.96
C ASP A 85 -9.92 -5.48 -6.50
N ASP A 86 -10.01 -4.43 -5.66
CA ASP A 86 -10.54 -3.13 -6.06
C ASP A 86 -9.38 -2.21 -6.51
N PRO A 87 -9.20 -1.99 -7.82
CA PRO A 87 -8.05 -1.26 -8.33
C PRO A 87 -7.97 0.17 -7.84
N ARG A 88 -9.09 0.75 -7.37
CA ARG A 88 -9.13 2.13 -6.87
C ARG A 88 -8.20 2.33 -5.69
N TYR A 89 -8.01 1.29 -4.87
CA TYR A 89 -7.18 1.33 -3.67
C TYR A 89 -5.68 1.16 -3.95
N TYR A 90 -5.28 0.87 -5.19
CA TYR A 90 -3.87 0.72 -5.52
C TYR A 90 -3.18 2.08 -5.65
N ASN A 91 -1.95 2.20 -5.14
CA ASN A 91 -1.17 3.45 -5.18
C ASN A 91 -1.08 4.06 -6.60
N VAL A 92 -0.91 3.23 -7.63
CA VAL A 92 -0.86 3.67 -9.03
C VAL A 92 -2.18 4.28 -9.52
N CYS A 93 -3.30 3.90 -8.94
CA CYS A 93 -4.61 4.47 -9.20
C CYS A 93 -4.88 5.70 -8.32
N LEU A 94 -4.51 5.64 -7.04
CA LEU A 94 -4.61 6.76 -6.08
C LEU A 94 -3.84 8.01 -6.53
N VAL A 95 -2.68 7.86 -7.18
CA VAL A 95 -1.96 9.00 -7.79
C VAL A 95 -2.78 9.66 -8.90
N LYS A 96 -3.54 8.87 -9.68
CA LYS A 96 -4.28 9.36 -10.86
C LYS A 96 -5.66 9.88 -10.51
N HIS A 97 -6.32 9.27 -9.54
CA HIS A 97 -7.65 9.60 -9.08
C HIS A 97 -7.68 9.49 -7.54
N PRO A 98 -7.29 10.57 -6.85
CA PRO A 98 -7.11 10.55 -5.42
C PRO A 98 -8.43 10.42 -4.67
N TYR A 99 -8.36 9.96 -3.43
CA TYR A 99 -9.52 9.65 -2.58
C TYR A 99 -10.54 10.78 -2.48
N LYS A 100 -10.08 12.04 -2.44
CA LYS A 100 -10.96 13.22 -2.41
C LYS A 100 -11.91 13.32 -3.61
N ASP A 101 -11.60 12.66 -4.72
CA ASP A 101 -12.32 12.76 -6.00
C ASP A 101 -13.17 11.50 -6.32
N TRP A 102 -13.22 10.52 -5.40
CA TRP A 102 -13.91 9.23 -5.59
C TRP A 102 -15.45 9.31 -5.64
#